data_AF-A0A1S1SZF7-F1
#
_entry.id   AF-A0A1S1SZF7-F1
#
_cell.length_a   1.000
_cell.length_b   1.000
_cell.length_c   1.000
_cell.angle_alpha   90.00
_cell.angle_beta   90.00
_cell.angle_gamma   90.00
#
_symmetry.space_group_name_H-M   'P 1'
#
loop_
_entity.id
_entity.type
_entity.pdbx_description
1 polymer ?
#
loop_
_entity_poly.entity_id
_entity_poly.type
_entity_poly.pdbx_seq_one_letter_code
_entity_poly.pdbx_strand_id
1 'polypeptide(L)' 'MSTPPEPAADGEGRAATGVRPRIETMPLERAQEAVQKMRSGEANFRMVLTMGGRSNAHQ' A
#
# COMPACT_ATOMS: atom_id res chain seq x y z
N MET A 1 -53.96 -4.58 -4.97
CA MET A 1 -52.70 -3.96 -4.49
C MET A 1 -51.93 -4.99 -3.67
N SER A 2 -50.60 -4.88 -3.70
CA SER A 2 -49.56 -5.63 -2.97
C SER A 2 -48.90 -6.80 -3.71
N THR A 3 -47.90 -6.44 -4.52
CA THR A 3 -46.73 -7.28 -4.83
C THR A 3 -45.77 -7.21 -3.62
N PRO A 4 -45.17 -8.33 -3.14
CA PRO A 4 -44.14 -8.26 -2.11
C PRO A 4 -42.84 -7.62 -2.65
N PRO A 5 -42.09 -6.86 -1.84
CA PRO A 5 -40.79 -6.34 -2.25
C PRO A 5 -39.77 -7.47 -2.36
N GLU A 6 -38.98 -7.45 -3.44
CA GLU A 6 -37.89 -8.39 -3.70
C GLU A 6 -36.86 -8.40 -2.57
N PRO A 7 -36.24 -9.56 -2.26
CA PRO A 7 -35.16 -9.63 -1.29
C PRO A 7 -33.95 -8.86 -1.83
N ALA A 8 -33.62 -7.75 -1.16
CA ALA A 8 -32.38 -7.04 -1.39
C ALA A 8 -31.21 -8.01 -1.19
N ALA A 9 -30.53 -8.32 -2.28
CA ALA A 9 -29.23 -8.96 -2.26
C ALA A 9 -28.23 -7.98 -1.65
N ASP A 10 -28.15 -7.94 -0.32
CA ASP A 10 -27.04 -7.31 0.38
C ASP A 10 -25.82 -8.21 0.22
N GLY A 11 -25.18 -8.09 -0.94
CA GLY A 11 -23.83 -8.58 -1.15
C GLY A 11 -22.90 -7.85 -0.19
N GLU A 12 -22.51 -8.54 0.88
CA GLU A 12 -21.55 -8.07 1.86
C GLU A 12 -20.24 -7.71 1.14
N GLY A 13 -20.08 -6.42 0.88
CA GLY A 13 -18.95 -5.86 0.17
C GLY A 13 -17.65 -6.21 0.87
N ARG A 14 -16.71 -6.80 0.12
CA ARG A 14 -15.31 -6.97 0.55
C ARG A 14 -14.85 -5.66 1.17
N ALA A 15 -14.56 -5.68 2.47
CA ALA A 15 -13.97 -4.55 3.16
C ALA A 15 -12.63 -4.23 2.49
N ALA A 16 -12.65 -3.28 1.55
CA ALA A 16 -11.44 -2.61 1.10
C ALA A 16 -11.08 -1.64 2.22
N THR A 17 -10.46 -2.15 3.27
CA THR A 17 -9.71 -1.33 4.22
C THR A 17 -8.62 -0.63 3.42
N GLY A 18 -8.96 0.53 2.85
CA GLY A 18 -8.13 1.35 1.96
C GLY A 18 -6.91 1.96 2.66
N VAL A 19 -6.40 1.30 3.69
CA VAL A 19 -5.16 1.61 4.37
C VAL A 19 -4.03 1.04 3.51
N ARG A 20 -3.57 1.83 2.53
CA ARG A 20 -2.33 1.49 1.82
C ARG A 20 -1.16 1.90 2.71
N PRO A 21 -0.25 0.98 3.07
CA PRO A 21 0.98 1.36 3.76
C PRO A 21 1.74 2.32 2.85
N ARG A 22 2.14 3.48 3.37
CA ARG A 22 2.97 4.43 2.62
C ARG A 22 4.37 3.83 2.54
N ILE A 23 4.79 3.44 1.34
CA ILE A 23 6.06 2.77 1.08
C ILE A 23 6.99 3.74 0.35
N GLU A 24 8.22 3.87 0.82
CA GLU A 24 9.27 4.58 0.11
C GLU A 24 10.19 3.55 -0.58
N THR A 25 10.33 3.66 -1.90
CA THR A 25 11.14 2.72 -2.69
C THR A 25 12.44 3.37 -3.10
N MET A 26 13.55 2.65 -2.97
CA MET A 26 14.86 3.13 -3.41
C MET A 26 15.72 1.98 -3.96
N PRO A 27 16.76 2.29 -4.77
CA PRO A 27 17.67 1.26 -5.25
C PRO A 27 18.49 0.66 -4.11
N LEU A 28 18.85 -0.62 -4.23
CA LEU A 28 19.74 -1.30 -3.27
C LEU A 28 21.07 -0.54 -3.08
N GLU A 29 21.58 0.12 -4.12
CA GLU A 29 22.80 0.94 -4.08
C GLU A 29 22.74 2.04 -3.00
N ARG A 30 21.54 2.49 -2.64
CA ARG A 30 21.30 3.51 -1.60
C ARG A 30 20.85 2.92 -0.27
N ALA A 31 21.07 1.63 -0.02
CA ALA A 31 20.69 0.96 1.22
C ALA A 31 21.20 1.67 2.49
N GLN A 32 22.40 2.26 2.42
CA GLN A 32 22.99 2.95 3.57
C GLN A 32 22.17 4.20 3.96
N GLU A 33 21.72 4.96 2.98
CA GLU A 33 20.85 6.12 3.19
C GLU A 33 19.44 5.69 3.66
N ALA A 34 18.96 4.54 3.17
CA ALA A 34 17.72 3.90 3.65
C ALA A 34 17.78 3.68 5.17
N VAL A 35 18.87 3.08 5.64
CA VAL A 35 19.09 2.74 7.05
C VAL A 35 19.17 4.00 7.91
N GLN A 36 19.86 5.04 7.43
CA GLN A 36 19.96 6.30 8.16
C GLN A 36 18.59 7.00 8.28
N LYS A 37 17.81 7.08 7.20
CA LYS A 37 16.45 7.62 7.24
C LYS A 37 15.53 6.85 8.19
N MET A 38 15.63 5.51 8.21
CA MET A 38 14.87 4.68 9.17
C MET A 38 15.27 4.96 10.62
N ARG A 39 16.58 5.13 10.89
CA ARG A 39 17.10 5.44 12.24
C ARG A 39 16.74 6.84 12.71
N SER A 40 16.69 7.82 11.80
CA SER A 40 16.26 9.19 12.08
C SER A 40 14.75 9.34 12.26
N GLY A 41 13.96 8.30 11.95
CA GLY A 41 12.49 8.36 12.00
C GLY A 41 11.85 9.12 10.83
N GLU A 42 12.63 9.45 9.80
CA GLU A 42 12.17 10.15 8.60
C GLU A 42 11.57 9.20 7.55
N ALA A 43 11.71 7.89 7.74
CA ALA A 43 11.15 6.89 6.84
C ALA A 43 9.62 6.77 7.02
N ASN A 44 8.89 6.85 5.91
CA ASN A 44 7.46 6.60 5.88
C ASN A 44 7.20 5.09 5.97
N PHE A 45 6.73 4.60 7.12
CA PHE A 45 6.20 3.27 7.46
C PHE A 45 6.98 2.01 7.00
N ARG A 46 7.37 1.92 5.72
CA ARG A 46 8.19 0.87 5.12
C ARG A 46 9.11 1.42 4.04
N MET A 47 10.40 1.06 4.10
CA MET A 47 11.33 1.20 2.98
C MET A 47 11.46 -0.11 2.22
N VAL A 48 11.41 -0.06 0.89
CA VAL A 48 11.62 -1.22 0.00
C VAL A 48 12.82 -0.95 -0.89
N LEU A 49 13.78 -1.88 -0.86
CA LEU A 49 14.96 -1.83 -1.71
C LEU A 49 14.70 -2.63 -3.00
N THR A 50 14.96 -2.00 -4.13
CA THR A 50 14.78 -2.61 -5.46
C THR A 50 16.09 -3.15 -6.00
N MET A 51 16.03 -4.36 -6.55
CA MET A 51 17.15 -5.07 -7.16
C MET A 51 17.09 -4.85 -8.68
N GLY A 52 18.01 -4.04 -9.21
CA GLY A 52 18.10 -3.70 -10.63
C GLY A 52 17.55 -2.31 -10.95
N GLY A 53 18.29 -1.53 -11.75
CA GLY A 53 18.08 -0.09 -12.02
C GLY A 53 16.78 0.32 -12.74
N ARG A 54 15.69 -0.44 -12.62
CA ARG A 54 14.36 -0.04 -13.06
C ARG A 54 13.52 0.34 -11.86
N SER A 55 13.58 1.63 -11.54
CA SER A 55 12.74 2.34 -10.60
C SER A 55 11.26 2.30 -11.04
N ASN A 56 10.58 1.16 -10.91
CA ASN A 56 9.13 1.11 -11.06
C ASN A 56 8.47 1.31 -9.69
N ALA A 57 8.59 2.54 -9.19
CA ALA A 57 7.71 3.10 -8.19
C ALA A 57 6.36 3.44 -8.85
N HIS A 58 5.58 2.42 -9.18
CA HIS A 58 4.19 2.58 -9.57
C HIS A 58 3.41 1.41 -9.02
N GLN A 59 2.80 1.58 -7.84
CA GLN A 59 1.47 1.10 -7.44
C GLN A 59 1.09 1.65 -6.05
#